data_AF-A0A7M6DRV2-F1
#
_entry.id   AF-A0A7M6DRV2-F1
#
_cell.length_a   1.000
_cell.length_b   1.000
_cell.length_c   1.000
_cell.angle_alpha   90.00
_cell.angle_beta   90.00
_cell.angle_gamma   90.00
#
_symmetry.space_group_name_H-M   'P 1'
#
loop_
_entity.id
_entity.type
_entity.pdbx_description
1 polymer ?
#
loop_
_entity_poly.entity_id
_entity_poly.type
_entity_poly.pdbx_seq_one_letter_code
_entity_poly.pdbx_strand_id
1 'polypeptide(L)'
;WKFKKVSAITRHPPLPDYSLKLNLVPISFFKGQSESNTQSSPVLHDTNTRSTPFPPSNTNTRFTPAPPRDTNTRFTTDPRDTNTRSTPAPASNTNTRFTPAPLASSSDTNTRFTPDPRDTNTRSTPFPPSNTNTRFTPAPPRDTNTRFTTDPRDTNTRSTPAPASNTNTRFTPDPLAPSSDTNTRFTPDPRDTNTRSTPAPDSNTNTRFTPAPSSDTNTRYTPAPSSDTNTLESNLQSIVEDYQDLEKLCENASPNEVMDVEVGRDTIFEDMLAVYRKRNILKHKIRFSFKDEDAGGDGVCRDAYSGFFEKALSSWQGACFKIPSSQIEDEDLFLVGKIITHAFITYKVFPLAFSKATLKHFLGFNPTNVELRNSFFFFLPDNERGLFEGTAEFDQQGIIDILSECSIFKMPTLNNLIELTDKAACATLIKKPAWQCQAIVSGMGNFWKLVTPKMIDSLYDVSVPTSSKVLNALDVEEKSAQDQRVTTMLHRYLRSCSSIQLRKILRFISGSEMILPRTVIKVIFENQPPLHIRPRTQTCFTILILARQYTDFFHLKTNLDFYMNHNMTEVMKVFDN
;
A
#
# COMPACT_ATOMS: atom_id res chain seq x y z
N TRP A 1 60.76 -5.26 -14.32
CA TRP A 1 61.77 -6.09 -15.00
C TRP A 1 61.35 -7.56 -14.93
N LYS A 2 61.25 -8.20 -16.11
CA LYS A 2 61.16 -9.64 -16.48
C LYS A 2 60.41 -10.65 -15.58
N PHE A 3 59.30 -11.15 -16.14
CA PHE A 3 58.59 -12.40 -15.81
C PHE A 3 59.44 -13.65 -16.07
N LYS A 4 59.28 -14.68 -15.22
CA LYS A 4 59.73 -16.06 -15.47
C LYS A 4 58.54 -17.00 -15.41
N LYS A 5 58.36 -17.75 -16.51
CA LYS A 5 57.34 -18.75 -16.81
C LYS A 5 57.57 -20.02 -15.96
N VAL A 6 56.52 -20.58 -15.37
CA VAL A 6 56.45 -22.02 -15.04
C VAL A 6 55.08 -22.53 -15.48
N SER A 7 55.12 -23.49 -16.39
CA SER A 7 54.03 -24.25 -16.97
C SER A 7 53.78 -25.53 -16.16
N ALA A 8 52.52 -25.80 -15.82
CA ALA A 8 52.07 -27.13 -15.44
C ALA A 8 50.77 -27.46 -16.19
N ILE A 9 50.81 -28.62 -16.85
CA ILE A 9 49.80 -29.19 -17.74
C ILE A 9 48.99 -30.18 -16.92
N THR A 10 47.66 -30.06 -16.93
CA THR A 10 46.74 -31.16 -16.61
C THR A 10 45.61 -31.18 -17.63
N ARG A 11 45.43 -32.36 -18.22
CA ARG A 11 44.58 -32.67 -19.38
C ARG A 11 43.11 -32.81 -18.95
N HIS A 12 42.19 -32.20 -19.69
CA HIS A 12 40.77 -32.57 -19.71
C HIS A 12 40.38 -33.11 -21.11
N PRO A 13 39.47 -34.11 -21.19
CA PRO A 13 38.99 -34.66 -22.47
C PRO A 13 37.93 -33.76 -23.14
N PRO A 14 37.71 -33.87 -24.47
CA PRO A 14 36.91 -32.92 -25.24
C PRO A 14 35.40 -33.20 -25.16
N LEU A 15 34.61 -32.12 -25.14
CA LEU A 15 33.16 -32.11 -25.29
C LEU A 15 32.76 -32.18 -26.77
N PRO A 16 31.62 -32.82 -27.12
CA PRO A 16 31.14 -32.91 -28.49
C PRO A 16 30.43 -31.64 -28.96
N ASP A 17 30.70 -31.30 -30.22
CA ASP A 17 30.21 -30.18 -31.01
C ASP A 17 28.80 -30.46 -31.54
N TYR A 18 27.82 -29.62 -31.19
CA TYR A 18 26.48 -29.61 -31.79
C TYR A 18 26.22 -28.24 -32.42
N SER A 19 26.65 -28.10 -33.66
CA SER A 19 26.27 -27.01 -34.56
C SER A 19 24.79 -27.13 -34.96
N LEU A 20 23.93 -26.22 -34.50
CA LEU A 20 22.61 -26.00 -35.09
C LEU A 20 22.60 -24.68 -35.88
N LYS A 21 22.33 -24.83 -37.18
CA LYS A 21 22.29 -23.80 -38.21
C LYS A 21 21.21 -22.76 -37.92
N LEU A 22 21.61 -21.49 -37.77
CA LEU A 22 20.74 -20.33 -37.86
C LEU A 22 20.41 -20.06 -39.34
N ASN A 23 19.21 -20.46 -39.79
CA ASN A 23 18.65 -20.01 -41.06
C ASN A 23 18.05 -18.61 -40.86
N LEU A 24 18.77 -17.59 -41.33
CA LEU A 24 18.24 -16.24 -41.53
C LEU A 24 17.30 -16.26 -42.74
N VAL A 25 16.02 -15.95 -42.53
CA VAL A 25 15.05 -15.63 -43.58
C VAL A 25 14.89 -14.11 -43.62
N PRO A 26 14.97 -13.47 -44.80
CA PRO A 26 14.84 -12.01 -44.92
C PRO A 26 13.38 -11.57 -44.71
N ILE A 27 13.17 -10.54 -43.89
CA ILE A 27 11.87 -9.86 -43.79
C ILE A 27 11.80 -8.86 -44.95
N SER A 28 10.96 -9.17 -45.94
CA SER A 28 10.52 -8.24 -46.97
C SER A 28 9.41 -7.33 -46.41
N PHE A 29 9.54 -6.03 -46.67
CA PHE A 29 8.48 -5.05 -46.44
C PHE A 29 7.31 -5.33 -47.41
N PHE A 30 6.11 -5.60 -46.88
CA PHE A 30 4.85 -5.47 -47.62
C PHE A 30 3.84 -4.66 -46.80
N LYS A 31 3.40 -3.56 -47.41
CA LYS A 31 2.34 -2.67 -46.95
C LYS A 31 1.02 -3.25 -47.46
N GLY A 32 0.10 -3.62 -46.58
CA GLY A 32 -1.25 -4.07 -46.95
C GLY A 32 -2.15 -4.25 -45.74
N GLN A 33 -3.21 -3.45 -45.65
CA GLN A 33 -4.33 -3.65 -44.72
C GLN A 33 -5.20 -4.82 -45.21
N SER A 34 -5.42 -5.84 -44.37
CA SER A 34 -6.60 -6.71 -44.49
C SER A 34 -7.02 -7.25 -43.12
N GLU A 35 -8.30 -7.10 -42.79
CA GLU A 35 -8.95 -7.75 -41.66
C GLU A 35 -9.08 -9.25 -41.96
N SER A 36 -8.68 -10.13 -41.05
CA SER A 36 -8.86 -11.59 -41.22
C SER A 36 -9.72 -12.15 -40.06
N ASN A 37 -10.83 -12.79 -40.37
CA ASN A 37 -11.63 -13.53 -39.37
C ASN A 37 -11.02 -14.91 -39.16
N THR A 38 -10.63 -15.27 -37.93
CA THR A 38 -10.10 -16.60 -37.60
C THR A 38 -11.15 -17.42 -36.86
N GLN A 39 -11.47 -18.62 -37.37
CA GLN A 39 -12.33 -19.61 -36.71
C GLN A 39 -11.47 -20.85 -36.38
N SER A 40 -11.41 -21.24 -35.10
CA SER A 40 -10.63 -22.40 -34.63
C SER A 40 -11.52 -23.41 -33.90
N SER A 41 -11.36 -24.70 -34.23
CA SER A 41 -12.09 -25.84 -33.64
C SER A 41 -11.11 -26.95 -33.22
N PRO A 42 -10.68 -27.04 -31.96
CA PRO A 42 -9.88 -28.16 -31.49
C PRO A 42 -10.76 -29.38 -31.15
N VAL A 43 -10.30 -30.58 -31.51
CA VAL A 43 -10.89 -31.86 -31.05
C VAL A 43 -10.14 -32.29 -29.78
N LEU A 44 -10.86 -32.53 -28.69
CA LEU A 44 -10.30 -32.85 -27.36
C LEU A 44 -10.92 -34.15 -26.83
N HIS A 45 -10.10 -35.07 -26.33
CA HIS A 45 -10.52 -36.42 -25.94
C HIS A 45 -10.47 -36.74 -24.43
N ASP A 46 -10.15 -35.78 -23.54
CA ASP A 46 -9.95 -36.09 -22.11
C ASP A 46 -10.80 -35.25 -21.13
N THR A 47 -11.14 -35.86 -19.99
CA THR A 47 -11.83 -35.29 -18.82
C THR A 47 -10.96 -34.25 -18.09
N ASN A 48 -11.56 -33.13 -17.64
CA ASN A 48 -10.91 -31.90 -17.13
C ASN A 48 -10.09 -31.10 -18.16
N THR A 49 -10.78 -30.43 -19.08
CA THR A 49 -10.14 -29.70 -20.17
C THR A 49 -9.98 -28.20 -19.88
N ARG A 50 -8.75 -27.66 -20.08
CA ARG A 50 -8.44 -26.21 -20.09
C ARG A 50 -8.07 -25.81 -21.51
N SER A 51 -8.74 -24.81 -22.08
CA SER A 51 -8.46 -24.32 -23.44
C SER A 51 -8.05 -22.85 -23.44
N THR A 52 -6.96 -22.53 -24.16
CA THR A 52 -6.45 -21.17 -24.41
C THR A 52 -6.16 -21.01 -25.91
N PRO A 53 -7.04 -20.38 -26.71
CA PRO A 53 -6.78 -20.15 -28.13
C PRO A 53 -5.74 -19.03 -28.34
N PHE A 54 -4.84 -19.19 -29.32
CA PHE A 54 -3.86 -18.17 -29.75
C PHE A 54 -4.18 -17.68 -31.18
N PRO A 55 -4.87 -16.55 -31.36
CA PRO A 55 -4.90 -15.83 -32.64
C PRO A 55 -3.89 -14.66 -32.67
N PRO A 56 -3.46 -14.19 -33.86
CA PRO A 56 -2.61 -13.00 -33.98
C PRO A 56 -3.39 -11.70 -33.69
N SER A 57 -2.68 -10.67 -33.21
CA SER A 57 -3.23 -9.41 -32.64
C SER A 57 -4.23 -8.65 -33.54
N ASN A 58 -5.23 -8.02 -32.90
CA ASN A 58 -6.33 -7.22 -33.48
C ASN A 58 -7.35 -8.01 -34.33
N THR A 59 -7.97 -9.03 -33.73
CA THR A 59 -9.06 -9.79 -34.36
C THR A 59 -10.33 -9.88 -33.52
N ASN A 60 -11.49 -9.95 -34.18
CA ASN A 60 -12.76 -10.33 -33.57
C ASN A 60 -12.77 -11.86 -33.38
N THR A 61 -12.68 -12.34 -32.15
CA THR A 61 -12.57 -13.78 -31.88
C THR A 61 -13.95 -14.39 -31.60
N ARG A 62 -14.39 -15.31 -32.47
CA ARG A 62 -15.56 -16.17 -32.24
C ARG A 62 -15.13 -17.59 -31.93
N PHE A 63 -15.41 -18.05 -30.72
CA PHE A 63 -15.03 -19.39 -30.27
C PHE A 63 -16.25 -20.30 -30.10
N THR A 64 -16.18 -21.51 -30.69
CA THR A 64 -17.18 -22.58 -30.58
C THR A 64 -16.48 -23.90 -30.23
N PRO A 65 -16.35 -24.27 -28.95
CA PRO A 65 -15.70 -25.53 -28.55
C PRO A 65 -16.57 -26.75 -28.90
N ALA A 66 -15.95 -27.89 -29.21
CA ALA A 66 -16.63 -29.18 -29.40
C ALA A 66 -17.22 -29.70 -28.07
N PRO A 67 -18.30 -30.51 -28.10
CA PRO A 67 -19.00 -30.95 -26.89
C PRO A 67 -18.10 -31.86 -26.01
N PRO A 68 -17.81 -31.50 -24.75
CA PRO A 68 -17.16 -32.41 -23.81
C PRO A 68 -18.15 -33.50 -23.40
N ARG A 69 -17.68 -34.74 -23.24
CA ARG A 69 -18.54 -35.85 -22.86
C ARG A 69 -18.86 -35.93 -21.37
N ASP A 70 -18.08 -35.32 -20.45
CA ASP A 70 -18.43 -35.27 -19.01
C ASP A 70 -17.66 -34.21 -18.19
N THR A 71 -18.41 -33.66 -17.20
CA THR A 71 -18.15 -32.81 -16.00
C THR A 71 -16.89 -31.91 -15.85
N ASN A 72 -17.18 -30.59 -15.70
CA ASN A 72 -16.33 -29.44 -15.33
C ASN A 72 -15.46 -28.80 -16.44
N THR A 73 -15.91 -27.66 -16.95
CA THR A 73 -15.18 -26.89 -17.99
C THR A 73 -14.81 -25.49 -17.48
N ARG A 74 -13.54 -25.11 -17.61
CA ARG A 74 -13.02 -23.78 -17.27
C ARG A 74 -12.53 -23.06 -18.51
N PHE A 75 -13.05 -21.86 -18.76
CA PHE A 75 -12.66 -21.02 -19.89
C PHE A 75 -11.89 -19.78 -19.43
N THR A 76 -10.76 -19.50 -20.11
CA THR A 76 -9.93 -18.30 -19.95
C THR A 76 -9.62 -17.70 -21.33
N THR A 77 -9.89 -16.41 -21.54
CA THR A 77 -9.63 -15.69 -22.80
C THR A 77 -8.20 -15.12 -22.85
N ASP A 78 -7.62 -14.89 -24.04
CA ASP A 78 -6.31 -14.23 -24.20
C ASP A 78 -6.46 -12.72 -23.90
N PRO A 79 -5.53 -12.11 -23.14
CA PRO A 79 -5.52 -10.69 -22.82
C PRO A 79 -5.13 -9.76 -23.99
N ARG A 80 -5.46 -10.08 -25.24
CA ARG A 80 -5.19 -9.23 -26.43
C ARG A 80 -6.38 -9.02 -27.36
N ASP A 81 -7.55 -9.52 -27.01
CA ASP A 81 -8.77 -9.42 -27.82
C ASP A 81 -9.62 -8.19 -27.44
N THR A 82 -10.01 -7.38 -28.41
CA THR A 82 -10.83 -6.16 -28.20
C THR A 82 -12.34 -6.41 -28.19
N ASN A 83 -12.82 -7.51 -28.81
CA ASN A 83 -14.22 -7.95 -28.76
C ASN A 83 -14.31 -9.49 -28.73
N THR A 84 -14.84 -10.06 -27.66
CA THR A 84 -14.94 -11.52 -27.50
C THR A 84 -16.39 -11.99 -27.45
N ARG A 85 -16.76 -12.95 -28.33
CA ARG A 85 -18.05 -13.65 -28.28
C ARG A 85 -17.83 -15.15 -28.11
N SER A 86 -18.27 -15.68 -26.97
CA SER A 86 -18.20 -17.12 -26.65
C SER A 86 -19.59 -17.76 -26.75
N THR A 87 -19.71 -18.86 -27.50
CA THR A 87 -20.94 -19.68 -27.56
C THR A 87 -20.54 -21.16 -27.41
N PRO A 88 -20.72 -21.78 -26.23
CA PRO A 88 -20.44 -23.21 -26.04
C PRO A 88 -21.35 -24.10 -26.91
N ALA A 89 -20.88 -25.28 -27.34
CA ALA A 89 -21.70 -26.28 -28.03
C ALA A 89 -22.49 -27.15 -27.03
N PRO A 90 -23.61 -27.78 -27.46
CA PRO A 90 -24.54 -28.47 -26.57
C PRO A 90 -23.90 -29.63 -25.80
N ALA A 91 -23.91 -29.59 -24.46
CA ALA A 91 -23.51 -30.73 -23.63
C ALA A 91 -24.53 -31.00 -22.51
N SER A 92 -24.70 -32.26 -22.11
CA SER A 92 -25.57 -32.64 -20.99
C SER A 92 -24.79 -32.65 -19.67
N ASN A 93 -25.33 -32.00 -18.63
CA ASN A 93 -24.90 -32.08 -17.23
C ASN A 93 -23.49 -31.51 -16.92
N THR A 94 -23.30 -30.21 -17.18
CA THR A 94 -22.03 -29.50 -16.92
C THR A 94 -22.14 -28.40 -15.86
N ASN A 95 -21.11 -28.27 -15.01
CA ASN A 95 -20.85 -27.07 -14.20
C ASN A 95 -19.88 -26.17 -14.97
N THR A 96 -20.30 -24.93 -15.24
CA THR A 96 -19.52 -24.00 -16.07
C THR A 96 -18.98 -22.83 -15.23
N ARG A 97 -17.65 -22.64 -15.22
CA ARG A 97 -16.98 -21.49 -14.58
C ARG A 97 -16.27 -20.64 -15.64
N PHE A 98 -16.66 -19.37 -15.73
CA PHE A 98 -16.02 -18.39 -16.60
C PHE A 98 -15.14 -17.41 -15.80
N THR A 99 -13.92 -17.17 -16.26
CA THR A 99 -13.00 -16.17 -15.67
C THR A 99 -12.24 -15.47 -16.81
N PRO A 100 -12.60 -14.23 -17.20
CA PRO A 100 -11.85 -13.49 -18.21
C PRO A 100 -10.47 -13.08 -17.67
N ALA A 101 -9.45 -13.02 -18.54
CA ALA A 101 -8.10 -12.56 -18.18
C ALA A 101 -8.00 -11.02 -18.20
N PRO A 102 -7.16 -10.39 -17.35
CA PRO A 102 -6.99 -8.94 -17.35
C PRO A 102 -6.16 -8.46 -18.56
N LEU A 103 -6.71 -7.51 -19.33
CA LEU A 103 -6.04 -6.82 -20.45
C LEU A 103 -5.24 -5.62 -19.94
N ALA A 104 -4.02 -5.43 -20.46
CA ALA A 104 -3.17 -4.29 -20.16
C ALA A 104 -3.20 -3.26 -21.31
N SER A 105 -4.29 -2.51 -21.49
CA SER A 105 -4.30 -1.21 -22.20
C SER A 105 -5.68 -0.55 -22.27
N SER A 106 -5.68 0.79 -22.38
CA SER A 106 -6.78 1.75 -22.29
C SER A 106 -7.73 1.82 -23.51
N SER A 107 -8.41 0.74 -23.88
CA SER A 107 -9.45 0.77 -24.94
C SER A 107 -10.79 0.24 -24.47
N ASP A 108 -11.89 0.88 -24.87
CA ASP A 108 -13.27 0.44 -24.58
C ASP A 108 -13.52 -0.99 -25.10
N THR A 109 -13.82 -1.93 -24.20
CA THR A 109 -14.09 -3.34 -24.55
C THR A 109 -15.53 -3.74 -24.27
N ASN A 110 -16.14 -4.49 -25.20
CA ASN A 110 -17.47 -5.08 -25.06
C ASN A 110 -17.39 -6.61 -24.95
N THR A 111 -17.87 -7.17 -23.85
CA THR A 111 -17.86 -8.63 -23.63
C THR A 111 -19.29 -9.17 -23.59
N ARG A 112 -19.60 -10.18 -24.43
CA ARG A 112 -20.92 -10.83 -24.47
C ARG A 112 -20.80 -12.33 -24.24
N PHE A 113 -21.52 -12.81 -23.24
CA PHE A 113 -21.61 -14.24 -22.93
C PHE A 113 -23.05 -14.74 -23.04
N THR A 114 -23.19 -15.93 -23.64
CA THR A 114 -24.46 -16.67 -23.72
C THR A 114 -24.18 -18.12 -23.30
N PRO A 115 -24.58 -18.55 -22.10
CA PRO A 115 -24.45 -19.94 -21.63
C PRO A 115 -25.34 -20.91 -22.43
N ASP A 116 -25.01 -22.19 -22.35
CA ASP A 116 -25.81 -23.28 -22.95
C ASP A 116 -27.13 -23.48 -22.16
N PRO A 117 -28.29 -23.60 -22.83
CA PRO A 117 -29.57 -23.99 -22.22
C PRO A 117 -29.62 -25.43 -21.65
N ARG A 118 -28.52 -26.05 -21.22
CA ARG A 118 -28.56 -27.36 -20.51
C ARG A 118 -27.61 -27.43 -19.31
N ASP A 119 -26.95 -26.32 -18.99
CA ASP A 119 -26.09 -26.22 -17.80
C ASP A 119 -26.94 -26.16 -16.53
N THR A 120 -26.64 -27.00 -15.54
CA THR A 120 -27.42 -27.11 -14.28
C THR A 120 -26.97 -26.13 -13.20
N ASN A 121 -25.70 -25.68 -13.22
CA ASN A 121 -25.18 -24.63 -12.33
C ASN A 121 -24.19 -23.71 -13.07
N THR A 122 -24.46 -22.41 -13.07
CA THR A 122 -23.58 -21.40 -13.68
C THR A 122 -23.04 -20.43 -12.62
N ARG A 123 -21.72 -20.30 -12.52
CA ARG A 123 -21.05 -19.28 -11.68
C ARG A 123 -20.18 -18.36 -12.54
N SER A 124 -20.46 -17.05 -12.46
CA SER A 124 -19.71 -16.02 -13.19
C SER A 124 -19.04 -15.05 -12.23
N THR A 125 -17.73 -14.84 -12.42
CA THR A 125 -16.90 -13.85 -11.72
C THR A 125 -16.14 -13.04 -12.78
N PRO A 126 -16.74 -11.98 -13.36
CA PRO A 126 -16.01 -11.11 -14.28
C PRO A 126 -14.92 -10.34 -13.52
N PHE A 127 -13.69 -10.33 -14.06
CA PHE A 127 -12.56 -9.48 -13.64
C PHE A 127 -12.08 -8.66 -14.84
N PRO A 128 -12.80 -7.61 -15.27
CA PRO A 128 -12.33 -6.76 -16.36
C PRO A 128 -11.53 -5.54 -15.83
N PRO A 129 -10.66 -4.93 -16.67
CA PRO A 129 -10.09 -3.62 -16.38
C PRO A 129 -11.17 -2.52 -16.36
N SER A 130 -10.83 -1.37 -15.77
CA SER A 130 -11.67 -0.15 -15.77
C SER A 130 -12.12 0.24 -17.19
N ASN A 131 -13.38 0.68 -17.35
CA ASN A 131 -14.06 1.06 -18.61
C ASN A 131 -14.55 -0.11 -19.50
N THR A 132 -15.15 -1.14 -18.89
CA THR A 132 -15.74 -2.27 -19.63
C THR A 132 -17.27 -2.28 -19.54
N ASN A 133 -17.95 -2.48 -20.68
CA ASN A 133 -19.39 -2.74 -20.72
C ASN A 133 -19.65 -4.25 -20.82
N THR A 134 -20.27 -4.83 -19.79
CA THR A 134 -20.53 -6.27 -19.73
C THR A 134 -22.02 -6.56 -19.91
N ARG A 135 -22.39 -7.34 -20.93
CA ARG A 135 -23.78 -7.79 -21.17
C ARG A 135 -23.91 -9.30 -21.04
N PHE A 136 -24.71 -9.73 -20.09
CA PHE A 136 -25.04 -11.15 -19.88
C PHE A 136 -26.48 -11.43 -20.33
N THR A 137 -26.65 -12.47 -21.17
CA THR A 137 -27.97 -12.95 -21.59
C THR A 137 -27.97 -14.48 -21.43
N PRO A 138 -28.56 -15.04 -20.35
CA PRO A 138 -28.71 -16.49 -20.21
C PRO A 138 -29.62 -17.03 -21.31
N ALA A 139 -29.35 -18.24 -21.82
CA ALA A 139 -30.32 -18.98 -22.63
C ALA A 139 -31.38 -19.63 -21.69
N PRO A 140 -32.57 -20.05 -22.18
CA PRO A 140 -33.62 -20.59 -21.34
C PRO A 140 -33.45 -22.11 -21.13
N PRO A 141 -33.22 -22.57 -19.87
CA PRO A 141 -33.62 -23.94 -19.54
C PRO A 141 -34.26 -24.16 -18.16
N ARG A 142 -34.92 -25.31 -18.05
CA ARG A 142 -35.58 -25.81 -16.84
C ARG A 142 -34.57 -26.11 -15.73
N ASP A 143 -34.89 -25.65 -14.53
CA ASP A 143 -34.32 -26.01 -13.23
C ASP A 143 -32.81 -25.71 -13.05
N THR A 144 -32.47 -24.45 -12.74
CA THR A 144 -31.07 -24.00 -12.48
C THR A 144 -30.91 -23.13 -11.24
N ASN A 145 -29.75 -23.21 -10.58
CA ASN A 145 -29.27 -22.26 -9.57
C ASN A 145 -28.20 -21.35 -10.18
N THR A 146 -28.41 -20.03 -10.13
CA THR A 146 -27.45 -19.06 -10.69
C THR A 146 -26.94 -18.08 -9.63
N ARG A 147 -25.60 -17.97 -9.49
CA ARG A 147 -24.95 -17.04 -8.55
C ARG A 147 -24.11 -16.02 -9.30
N PHE A 148 -24.39 -14.74 -9.02
CA PHE A 148 -23.66 -13.61 -9.58
C PHE A 148 -22.91 -12.84 -8.49
N THR A 149 -21.64 -12.53 -8.77
CA THR A 149 -20.77 -11.64 -7.98
C THR A 149 -20.06 -10.71 -8.95
N THR A 150 -20.21 -9.40 -8.77
CA THR A 150 -19.57 -8.35 -9.59
C THR A 150 -18.33 -7.80 -8.89
N ASP A 151 -17.31 -7.40 -9.63
CA ASP A 151 -16.10 -6.71 -9.13
C ASP A 151 -16.34 -5.18 -9.11
N PRO A 152 -15.84 -4.44 -8.10
CA PRO A 152 -16.01 -2.99 -7.95
C PRO A 152 -15.45 -2.09 -9.08
N ARG A 153 -14.75 -2.61 -10.09
CA ARG A 153 -14.11 -1.81 -11.17
C ARG A 153 -14.92 -1.68 -12.47
N ASP A 154 -16.12 -2.26 -12.54
CA ASP A 154 -17.02 -2.18 -13.69
C ASP A 154 -17.75 -0.83 -13.76
N THR A 155 -17.73 -0.11 -14.88
CA THR A 155 -18.47 1.16 -15.01
C THR A 155 -19.95 0.97 -15.36
N ASN A 156 -20.34 -0.09 -16.08
CA ASN A 156 -21.75 -0.42 -16.36
C ASN A 156 -22.01 -1.92 -16.57
N THR A 157 -22.84 -2.54 -15.71
CA THR A 157 -23.22 -3.95 -15.82
C THR A 157 -24.73 -4.10 -16.03
N ARG A 158 -25.12 -4.79 -17.12
CA ARG A 158 -26.54 -5.10 -17.42
C ARG A 158 -26.78 -6.60 -17.51
N SER A 159 -27.65 -7.09 -16.62
CA SER A 159 -28.12 -8.47 -16.60
C SER A 159 -29.59 -8.53 -16.98
N THR A 160 -29.92 -9.34 -17.98
CA THR A 160 -31.31 -9.62 -18.39
C THR A 160 -31.50 -11.13 -18.49
N PRO A 161 -32.13 -11.78 -17.49
CA PRO A 161 -32.50 -13.19 -17.57
C PRO A 161 -33.48 -13.43 -18.73
N ALA A 162 -33.43 -14.62 -19.35
CA ALA A 162 -34.40 -15.07 -20.35
C ALA A 162 -35.59 -15.77 -19.66
N PRO A 163 -36.78 -15.84 -20.30
CA PRO A 163 -37.98 -16.40 -19.70
C PRO A 163 -37.80 -17.86 -19.25
N ALA A 164 -37.90 -18.18 -17.96
CA ALA A 164 -37.80 -19.56 -17.48
C ALA A 164 -38.77 -19.86 -16.33
N SER A 165 -39.25 -21.11 -16.25
CA SER A 165 -40.03 -21.61 -15.11
C SER A 165 -39.09 -22.27 -14.10
N ASN A 166 -39.19 -21.91 -12.82
CA ASN A 166 -38.52 -22.50 -11.65
C ASN A 166 -37.00 -22.25 -11.55
N THR A 167 -36.61 -21.01 -11.31
CA THR A 167 -35.19 -20.60 -11.15
C THR A 167 -34.95 -19.90 -9.81
N ASN A 168 -33.83 -20.22 -9.14
CA ASN A 168 -33.36 -19.51 -7.94
C ASN A 168 -32.17 -18.61 -8.30
N THR A 169 -32.33 -17.31 -8.11
CA THR A 169 -31.31 -16.31 -8.47
C THR A 169 -30.79 -15.58 -7.24
N ARG A 170 -29.45 -15.60 -7.03
CA ARG A 170 -28.78 -14.84 -5.95
C ARG A 170 -27.83 -13.80 -6.52
N PHE A 171 -28.02 -12.55 -6.11
CA PHE A 171 -27.15 -11.43 -6.44
C PHE A 171 -26.46 -10.90 -5.17
N THR A 172 -25.14 -10.71 -5.21
CA THR A 172 -24.36 -10.13 -4.12
C THR A 172 -23.28 -9.22 -4.71
N PRO A 173 -23.44 -7.88 -4.64
CA PRO A 173 -22.37 -6.93 -4.94
C PRO A 173 -21.33 -6.95 -3.80
N ASP A 174 -20.05 -6.78 -4.14
CA ASP A 174 -18.92 -6.80 -3.19
C ASP A 174 -18.71 -5.38 -2.59
N PRO A 175 -18.56 -5.19 -1.26
CA PRO A 175 -18.65 -3.88 -0.61
C PRO A 175 -17.29 -3.15 -0.45
N LEU A 176 -16.33 -3.29 -1.35
CA LEU A 176 -14.98 -2.74 -1.18
C LEU A 176 -14.52 -1.87 -2.36
N ALA A 177 -15.03 -0.63 -2.46
CA ALA A 177 -14.31 0.54 -3.00
C ALA A 177 -15.13 1.85 -2.86
N PRO A 178 -14.59 2.95 -2.30
CA PRO A 178 -15.30 4.24 -2.23
C PRO A 178 -15.27 5.10 -3.51
N SER A 179 -14.73 4.63 -4.64
CA SER A 179 -14.18 5.56 -5.65
C SER A 179 -14.60 5.40 -7.12
N SER A 180 -15.78 4.87 -7.46
CA SER A 180 -16.29 4.98 -8.84
C SER A 180 -17.81 4.93 -8.94
N ASP A 181 -18.40 5.89 -9.67
CA ASP A 181 -19.81 5.93 -10.05
C ASP A 181 -20.19 4.65 -10.82
N THR A 182 -20.81 3.70 -10.13
CA THR A 182 -21.19 2.39 -10.66
C THR A 182 -22.70 2.36 -10.90
N ASN A 183 -23.12 2.19 -12.16
CA ASN A 183 -24.53 2.00 -12.51
C ASN A 183 -24.83 0.51 -12.72
N THR A 184 -25.55 -0.09 -11.78
CA THR A 184 -25.98 -1.49 -11.87
C THR A 184 -27.48 -1.56 -12.11
N ARG A 185 -27.89 -2.19 -13.22
CA ARG A 185 -29.31 -2.41 -13.54
C ARG A 185 -29.61 -3.90 -13.57
N PHE A 186 -30.56 -4.30 -12.72
CA PHE A 186 -31.10 -5.65 -12.69
C PHE A 186 -32.61 -5.61 -12.98
N THR A 187 -33.06 -6.51 -13.83
CA THR A 187 -34.48 -6.70 -14.16
C THR A 187 -34.79 -8.18 -13.98
N PRO A 188 -35.47 -8.59 -12.90
CA PRO A 188 -35.89 -9.98 -12.69
C PRO A 188 -36.94 -10.40 -13.73
N ASP A 189 -37.09 -11.71 -13.95
CA ASP A 189 -38.18 -12.26 -14.76
C ASP A 189 -39.47 -12.32 -13.91
N PRO A 190 -40.65 -11.90 -14.43
CA PRO A 190 -41.95 -12.08 -13.76
C PRO A 190 -42.33 -13.51 -13.34
N ARG A 191 -41.59 -14.54 -13.79
CA ARG A 191 -41.82 -15.97 -13.47
C ARG A 191 -40.79 -16.60 -12.53
N ASP A 192 -39.82 -15.83 -12.03
CA ASP A 192 -38.85 -16.32 -11.03
C ASP A 192 -39.55 -16.63 -9.70
N THR A 193 -39.40 -17.84 -9.15
CA THR A 193 -40.11 -18.24 -7.92
C THR A 193 -39.42 -17.81 -6.62
N ASN A 194 -38.08 -17.59 -6.61
CA ASN A 194 -37.35 -17.01 -5.47
C ASN A 194 -36.16 -16.13 -5.89
N THR A 195 -36.20 -14.84 -5.51
CA THR A 195 -35.11 -13.88 -5.72
C THR A 195 -34.59 -13.37 -4.37
N ARG A 196 -33.27 -13.46 -4.12
CA ARG A 196 -32.62 -12.87 -2.92
C ARG A 196 -31.52 -11.89 -3.32
N SER A 197 -31.65 -10.65 -2.83
CA SER A 197 -30.70 -9.56 -3.03
C SER A 197 -30.22 -9.01 -1.68
N THR A 198 -28.92 -8.73 -1.59
CA THR A 198 -28.30 -8.08 -0.41
C THR A 198 -27.54 -6.87 -0.94
N PRO A 199 -28.00 -5.63 -0.73
CA PRO A 199 -27.26 -4.43 -1.15
C PRO A 199 -25.98 -4.25 -0.31
N ALA A 200 -24.96 -3.61 -0.89
CA ALA A 200 -23.79 -3.16 -0.16
C ALA A 200 -24.11 -1.88 0.66
N PRO A 201 -23.37 -1.58 1.75
CA PRO A 201 -23.71 -0.49 2.68
C PRO A 201 -23.34 0.94 2.22
N ASP A 202 -22.99 1.19 0.95
CA ASP A 202 -22.31 2.44 0.57
C ASP A 202 -23.17 3.49 -0.17
N SER A 203 -22.88 4.76 0.09
CA SER A 203 -23.64 5.95 -0.33
C SER A 203 -23.47 6.39 -1.79
N ASN A 204 -22.62 5.72 -2.58
CA ASN A 204 -22.24 6.16 -3.94
C ASN A 204 -22.61 5.17 -5.07
N THR A 205 -23.47 4.18 -4.81
CA THR A 205 -23.96 3.22 -5.85
C THR A 205 -25.38 3.52 -6.31
N ASN A 206 -25.58 3.87 -7.59
CA ASN A 206 -26.90 3.98 -8.20
C ASN A 206 -27.41 2.60 -8.65
N THR A 207 -28.13 1.92 -7.76
CA THR A 207 -28.71 0.60 -8.03
C THR A 207 -30.17 0.74 -8.43
N ARG A 208 -30.53 0.48 -9.71
CA ARG A 208 -31.93 0.55 -10.16
C ARG A 208 -32.52 -0.85 -10.31
N PHE A 209 -33.48 -1.17 -9.43
CA PHE A 209 -34.31 -2.38 -9.53
C PHE A 209 -35.66 -2.02 -10.17
N THR A 210 -36.12 -2.81 -11.13
CA THR A 210 -37.48 -2.66 -11.69
C THR A 210 -38.28 -3.90 -11.30
N PRO A 211 -39.24 -3.82 -10.36
CA PRO A 211 -40.06 -4.97 -9.98
C PRO A 211 -40.88 -5.47 -11.17
N ALA A 212 -41.02 -6.78 -11.33
CA ALA A 212 -41.91 -7.35 -12.31
C ALA A 212 -43.36 -7.36 -11.78
N PRO A 213 -44.39 -7.07 -12.60
CA PRO A 213 -45.78 -7.14 -12.17
C PRO A 213 -46.28 -8.59 -12.23
N SER A 214 -46.32 -9.30 -11.10
CA SER A 214 -46.89 -10.66 -11.01
C SER A 214 -47.14 -11.08 -9.56
N SER A 215 -48.25 -11.79 -9.32
CA SER A 215 -48.89 -12.02 -8.02
C SER A 215 -48.32 -13.16 -7.16
N ASP A 216 -47.28 -13.89 -7.59
CA ASP A 216 -46.83 -15.12 -6.91
C ASP A 216 -45.30 -15.18 -6.64
N THR A 217 -44.71 -14.12 -6.07
CA THR A 217 -43.26 -14.07 -5.76
C THR A 217 -42.94 -13.85 -4.27
N ASN A 218 -42.11 -14.73 -3.68
CA ASN A 218 -41.50 -14.53 -2.36
C ASN A 218 -40.18 -13.73 -2.50
N THR A 219 -40.26 -12.40 -2.40
CA THR A 219 -39.08 -11.51 -2.44
C THR A 219 -38.65 -11.16 -1.01
N ARG A 220 -37.42 -11.50 -0.59
CA ARG A 220 -36.87 -11.11 0.73
C ARG A 220 -35.74 -10.11 0.59
N TYR A 221 -35.97 -8.90 1.11
CA TYR A 221 -34.96 -7.84 1.24
C TYR A 221 -34.37 -7.84 2.66
N THR A 222 -33.05 -7.71 2.78
CA THR A 222 -32.37 -7.54 4.09
C THR A 222 -31.62 -6.21 4.01
N PRO A 223 -32.05 -5.15 4.69
CA PRO A 223 -31.29 -3.90 4.75
C PRO A 223 -29.93 -4.14 5.41
N ALA A 224 -28.87 -3.50 4.92
CA ALA A 224 -27.59 -3.47 5.60
C ALA A 224 -27.72 -2.67 6.91
N PRO A 225 -26.99 -3.02 8.00
CA PRO A 225 -26.95 -2.18 9.19
C PRO A 225 -26.35 -0.83 8.82
N SER A 226 -27.06 0.25 9.15
CA SER A 226 -26.55 1.62 9.04
C SER A 226 -25.33 1.76 9.95
N SER A 227 -24.19 2.13 9.40
CA SER A 227 -23.06 2.62 10.19
C SER A 227 -23.47 3.96 10.81
N ASP A 228 -23.68 3.96 12.13
CA ASP A 228 -24.03 5.16 12.88
C ASP A 228 -22.86 6.16 12.81
N THR A 229 -23.02 7.23 12.03
CA THR A 229 -22.05 8.33 11.91
C THR A 229 -21.63 8.91 13.26
N ASN A 230 -22.52 8.84 14.27
CA ASN A 230 -22.27 9.25 15.65
C ASN A 230 -21.15 8.44 16.35
N THR A 231 -20.91 7.19 15.97
CA THR A 231 -19.84 6.36 16.56
C THR A 231 -18.45 6.71 16.00
N LEU A 232 -18.35 7.13 14.74
CA LEU A 232 -17.08 7.53 14.14
C LEU A 232 -16.60 8.89 14.67
N GLU A 233 -17.51 9.86 14.78
CA GLU A 233 -17.18 11.19 15.33
C GLU A 233 -16.81 11.13 16.81
N SER A 234 -17.54 10.35 17.62
CA SER A 234 -17.20 10.16 19.04
C SER A 234 -15.85 9.45 19.24
N ASN A 235 -15.51 8.49 18.38
CA ASN A 235 -14.21 7.82 18.42
C ASN A 235 -13.05 8.77 18.05
N LEU A 236 -13.22 9.62 17.04
CA LEU A 236 -12.21 10.63 16.67
C LEU A 236 -12.02 11.67 17.76
N GLN A 237 -13.11 12.11 18.41
CA GLN A 237 -13.07 13.05 19.51
C GLN A 237 -12.28 12.48 20.71
N SER A 238 -12.54 11.21 21.07
CA SER A 238 -11.80 10.52 22.14
C SER A 238 -10.30 10.43 21.85
N ILE A 239 -9.91 10.15 20.59
CA ILE A 239 -8.48 10.07 20.20
C ILE A 239 -7.80 11.43 20.41
N VAL A 240 -8.46 12.52 20.03
CA VAL A 240 -7.93 13.88 20.19
C VAL A 240 -7.80 14.25 21.67
N GLU A 241 -8.77 13.88 22.50
CA GLU A 241 -8.73 14.14 23.96
C GLU A 241 -7.55 13.40 24.63
N ASP A 242 -7.38 12.11 24.33
CA ASP A 242 -6.25 11.32 24.85
C ASP A 242 -4.89 11.90 24.41
N TYR A 243 -4.80 12.47 23.20
CA TYR A 243 -3.60 13.18 22.74
C TYR A 243 -3.39 14.51 23.48
N GLN A 244 -4.45 15.28 23.73
CA GLN A 244 -4.38 16.53 24.49
C GLN A 244 -3.93 16.30 25.93
N ASP A 245 -4.34 15.21 26.56
CA ASP A 245 -3.87 14.86 27.89
C ASP A 245 -2.37 14.52 27.89
N LEU A 246 -1.88 13.87 26.83
CA LEU A 246 -0.44 13.66 26.63
C LEU A 246 0.30 15.00 26.42
N GLU A 247 -0.29 15.97 25.70
CA GLU A 247 0.28 17.31 25.55
C GLU A 247 0.40 18.03 26.90
N LYS A 248 -0.63 17.98 27.74
CA LYS A 248 -0.62 18.56 29.11
C LYS A 248 0.46 17.93 29.98
N LEU A 249 0.65 16.61 29.91
CA LEU A 249 1.74 15.94 30.65
C LEU A 249 3.11 16.50 30.24
N CYS A 250 3.33 16.69 28.95
CA CYS A 250 4.57 17.28 28.46
C CYS A 250 4.72 18.76 28.88
N GLU A 251 3.65 19.56 28.86
CA GLU A 251 3.68 20.95 29.33
C GLU A 251 4.10 21.03 30.80
N ASN A 252 3.52 20.18 31.65
CA ASN A 252 3.86 20.08 33.07
C ASN A 252 5.30 19.61 33.32
N ALA A 253 5.85 18.82 32.39
CA ALA A 253 7.21 18.30 32.49
C ALA A 253 8.25 19.17 31.76
N SER A 254 7.82 20.21 31.03
CA SER A 254 8.73 21.03 30.24
C SER A 254 9.64 21.85 31.16
N PRO A 255 10.96 21.88 30.90
CA PRO A 255 11.85 22.73 31.66
C PRO A 255 11.67 24.20 31.31
N ASN A 256 11.86 25.07 32.30
CA ASN A 256 11.70 26.53 32.15
C ASN A 256 13.00 27.22 31.72
N GLU A 257 14.15 26.72 32.19
CA GLU A 257 15.46 27.28 31.87
C GLU A 257 15.87 26.86 30.46
N VAL A 258 16.47 27.77 29.70
CA VAL A 258 16.88 27.50 28.31
C VAL A 258 18.40 27.37 28.25
N MET A 259 18.89 26.40 27.50
CA MET A 259 20.32 26.22 27.23
C MET A 259 20.55 26.15 25.72
N ASP A 260 21.44 27.01 25.23
CA ASP A 260 21.85 27.02 23.83
C ASP A 260 23.01 26.04 23.60
N VAL A 261 22.91 25.23 22.56
CA VAL A 261 23.87 24.19 22.21
C VAL A 261 24.09 24.18 20.70
N GLU A 262 25.35 24.27 20.29
CA GLU A 262 25.74 24.16 18.90
C GLU A 262 26.14 22.72 18.55
N VAL A 263 25.68 22.21 17.41
CA VAL A 263 25.92 20.83 16.94
C VAL A 263 26.27 20.82 15.44
N GLY A 264 27.07 19.86 14.99
CA GLY A 264 27.33 19.64 13.56
C GLY A 264 26.27 18.72 12.95
N ARG A 265 25.87 18.95 11.69
CA ARG A 265 24.95 18.02 10.98
C ARG A 265 25.55 16.62 10.82
N ASP A 266 26.83 16.55 10.45
CA ASP A 266 27.53 15.28 10.21
C ASP A 266 27.93 14.56 11.51
N THR A 267 28.03 15.29 12.61
CA THR A 267 28.42 14.80 13.96
C THR A 267 27.26 14.85 14.95
N ILE A 268 26.01 14.95 14.47
CA ILE A 268 24.83 15.22 15.29
C ILE A 268 24.61 14.15 16.37
N PHE A 269 24.93 12.90 16.05
CA PHE A 269 24.77 11.78 16.97
C PHE A 269 25.73 11.90 18.15
N GLU A 270 27.01 12.07 17.86
CA GLU A 270 28.10 12.17 18.85
C GLU A 270 27.97 13.45 19.69
N ASP A 271 27.68 14.59 19.04
CA ASP A 271 27.51 15.88 19.69
C ASP A 271 26.35 15.84 20.69
N MET A 272 25.18 15.30 20.30
CA MET A 272 24.03 15.20 21.20
C MET A 272 24.24 14.20 22.33
N LEU A 273 24.89 13.04 22.09
CA LEU A 273 25.24 12.13 23.18
C LEU A 273 26.15 12.82 24.21
N ALA A 274 27.17 13.57 23.76
CA ALA A 274 28.06 14.32 24.64
C ALA A 274 27.32 15.38 25.47
N VAL A 275 26.34 16.07 24.88
CA VAL A 275 25.48 17.03 25.57
C VAL A 275 24.65 16.34 26.65
N TYR A 276 24.03 15.19 26.33
CA TYR A 276 23.12 14.49 27.23
C TYR A 276 23.82 13.67 28.34
N ARG A 277 25.14 13.47 28.22
CA ARG A 277 25.98 12.96 29.33
C ARG A 277 26.11 13.96 30.47
N LYS A 278 25.91 15.27 30.23
CA LYS A 278 26.01 16.29 31.27
C LYS A 278 24.92 16.09 32.33
N ARG A 279 25.30 16.19 33.61
CA ARG A 279 24.35 16.13 34.72
C ARG A 279 23.34 17.28 34.62
N ASN A 280 22.09 17.03 35.01
CA ASN A 280 21.01 18.02 35.01
C ASN A 280 20.62 18.61 33.64
N ILE A 281 21.08 18.04 32.53
CA ILE A 281 20.69 18.52 31.18
C ILE A 281 19.17 18.57 31.00
N LEU A 282 18.44 17.62 31.59
CA LEU A 282 16.97 17.53 31.54
C LEU A 282 16.25 18.63 32.33
N LYS A 283 16.96 19.48 33.07
CA LYS A 283 16.38 20.67 33.72
C LYS A 283 16.31 21.89 32.80
N HIS A 284 16.85 21.80 31.59
CA HIS A 284 16.90 22.89 30.63
C HIS A 284 16.22 22.49 29.34
N LYS A 285 15.40 23.37 28.75
CA LYS A 285 14.96 23.28 27.36
C LYS A 285 16.17 23.58 26.46
N ILE A 286 16.63 22.58 25.71
CA ILE A 286 17.80 22.73 24.84
C ILE A 286 17.41 23.34 23.50
N ARG A 287 17.96 24.50 23.18
CA ARG A 287 17.86 25.10 21.85
C ARG A 287 19.12 24.78 21.06
N PHE A 288 18.92 24.17 19.89
CA PHE A 288 20.01 23.82 19.00
C PHE A 288 20.24 24.87 17.92
N SER A 289 21.50 25.10 17.59
CA SER A 289 21.97 25.71 16.35
C SER A 289 22.90 24.75 15.62
N PHE A 290 22.95 24.85 14.30
CA PHE A 290 23.92 24.09 13.50
C PHE A 290 25.18 24.94 13.28
N LYS A 291 26.36 24.30 13.37
CA LYS A 291 27.64 24.93 13.03
C LYS A 291 27.57 25.52 11.62
N ASP A 292 28.07 26.74 11.47
CA ASP A 292 28.13 27.48 10.20
C ASP A 292 26.76 27.84 9.57
N GLU A 293 25.65 27.71 10.31
CA GLU A 293 24.31 28.10 9.87
C GLU A 293 23.73 29.22 10.73
N ASP A 294 23.36 30.35 10.10
CA ASP A 294 22.64 31.44 10.76
C ASP A 294 21.13 31.16 10.79
N ALA A 295 20.75 30.12 11.52
CA ALA A 295 19.36 29.69 11.67
C ALA A 295 19.05 29.29 13.13
N GLY A 296 17.90 29.72 13.63
CA GLY A 296 17.44 29.42 14.98
C GLY A 296 15.92 29.24 15.07
N GLY A 297 15.48 28.66 16.19
CA GLY A 297 14.07 28.47 16.52
C GLY A 297 13.65 27.01 16.65
N ASP A 298 12.37 26.80 16.96
CA ASP A 298 11.84 25.47 17.25
C ASP A 298 11.91 24.53 16.03
N GLY A 299 11.81 25.05 14.81
CA GLY A 299 12.00 24.27 13.58
C GLY A 299 13.40 23.66 13.47
N VAL A 300 14.44 24.42 13.83
CA VAL A 300 15.84 23.94 13.87
C VAL A 300 16.02 22.88 14.95
N CYS A 301 15.43 23.10 16.13
CA CYS A 301 15.49 22.12 17.23
C CYS A 301 14.81 20.80 16.83
N ARG A 302 13.64 20.86 16.17
CA ARG A 302 12.97 19.67 15.65
C ARG A 302 13.84 18.94 14.63
N ASP A 303 14.50 19.67 13.72
CA ASP A 303 15.39 19.07 12.73
C ASP A 303 16.63 18.43 13.37
N ALA A 304 17.21 19.05 14.40
CA ALA A 304 18.32 18.47 15.16
C ALA A 304 17.93 17.14 15.82
N TYR A 305 16.79 17.09 16.51
CA TYR A 305 16.29 15.83 17.09
C TYR A 305 15.95 14.79 16.03
N SER A 306 15.30 15.19 14.93
CA SER A 306 14.96 14.27 13.85
C SER A 306 16.22 13.71 13.18
N GLY A 307 17.25 14.54 12.98
CA GLY A 307 18.55 14.13 12.44
C GLY A 307 19.32 13.21 13.39
N PHE A 308 19.27 13.48 14.69
CA PHE A 308 19.78 12.54 15.69
C PHE A 308 19.10 11.18 15.60
N PHE A 309 17.76 11.14 15.56
CA PHE A 309 17.03 9.88 15.46
C PHE A 309 17.32 9.15 14.16
N GLU A 310 17.36 9.84 13.01
CA GLU A 310 17.75 9.24 11.74
C GLU A 310 19.14 8.59 11.83
N LYS A 311 20.13 9.32 12.35
CA LYS A 311 21.50 8.80 12.49
C LYS A 311 21.56 7.62 13.46
N ALA A 312 20.91 7.71 14.63
CA ALA A 312 20.86 6.63 15.60
C ALA A 312 20.23 5.36 15.00
N LEU A 313 19.06 5.50 14.38
CA LEU A 313 18.27 4.40 13.83
C LEU A 313 18.85 3.80 12.54
N SER A 314 19.77 4.51 11.86
CA SER A 314 20.44 3.99 10.66
C SER A 314 21.25 2.71 10.92
N SER A 315 21.76 2.54 12.15
CA SER A 315 22.50 1.35 12.59
C SER A 315 21.62 0.24 13.16
N TRP A 316 20.30 0.48 13.25
CA TRP A 316 19.34 -0.42 13.88
C TRP A 316 18.73 -1.39 12.87
N GLN A 317 18.30 -2.55 13.36
CA GLN A 317 17.76 -3.64 12.54
C GLN A 317 16.30 -3.38 12.15
N GLY A 318 15.91 -3.85 10.97
CA GLY A 318 14.55 -3.75 10.42
C GLY A 318 14.41 -2.76 9.27
N ALA A 319 13.29 -2.83 8.56
CA ALA A 319 12.95 -1.96 7.44
C ALA A 319 12.31 -0.65 7.93
N CYS A 320 10.96 -0.58 7.97
CA CYS A 320 10.24 0.62 8.41
C CYS A 320 10.28 0.78 9.93
N PHE A 321 10.05 -0.32 10.66
CA PHE A 321 10.20 -0.36 12.10
C PHE A 321 11.56 -0.89 12.49
N LYS A 322 12.11 -0.31 13.56
CA LYS A 322 13.49 -0.52 13.99
C LYS A 322 13.55 -1.08 15.40
N ILE A 323 14.50 -1.99 15.62
CA ILE A 323 14.90 -2.45 16.95
C ILE A 323 16.41 -2.24 17.13
N PRO A 324 16.87 -1.93 18.35
CA PRO A 324 18.29 -1.69 18.61
C PRO A 324 19.14 -2.93 18.31
N SER A 325 20.31 -2.69 17.72
CA SER A 325 21.32 -3.73 17.48
C SER A 325 22.09 -4.04 18.77
N SER A 326 22.57 -5.27 18.92
CA SER A 326 23.40 -5.68 20.05
C SER A 326 24.81 -5.09 20.06
N GLN A 327 25.17 -4.33 19.03
CA GLN A 327 26.48 -3.67 18.89
C GLN A 327 26.54 -2.28 19.56
N ILE A 328 25.41 -1.76 20.03
CA ILE A 328 25.33 -0.42 20.64
C ILE A 328 25.53 -0.56 22.14
N GLU A 329 26.36 0.31 22.72
CA GLU A 329 26.63 0.31 24.16
C GLU A 329 25.38 0.71 24.98
N ASP A 330 25.23 0.09 26.16
CA ASP A 330 24.08 0.34 27.04
C ASP A 330 23.99 1.79 27.50
N GLU A 331 25.12 2.46 27.73
CA GLU A 331 25.15 3.89 28.10
C GLU A 331 24.59 4.77 26.98
N ASP A 332 24.94 4.49 25.72
CA ASP A 332 24.43 5.23 24.58
C ASP A 332 22.94 4.98 24.37
N LEU A 333 22.47 3.74 24.56
CA LEU A 333 21.04 3.40 24.54
C LEU A 333 20.26 4.11 25.66
N PHE A 334 20.85 4.20 26.85
CA PHE A 334 20.30 4.97 27.96
C PHE A 334 20.21 6.47 27.64
N LEU A 335 21.23 7.04 27.01
CA LEU A 335 21.21 8.43 26.54
C LEU A 335 20.17 8.65 25.43
N VAL A 336 20.03 7.71 24.49
CA VAL A 336 18.96 7.73 23.48
C VAL A 336 17.58 7.78 24.16
N GLY A 337 17.34 6.97 25.19
CA GLY A 337 16.10 7.02 25.98
C GLY A 337 15.83 8.38 26.63
N LYS A 338 16.86 9.04 27.17
CA LYS A 338 16.76 10.41 27.70
C LYS A 338 16.40 11.40 26.60
N ILE A 339 17.07 11.31 25.45
CA ILE A 339 16.85 12.20 24.30
C ILE A 339 15.43 12.02 23.76
N ILE A 340 14.92 10.79 23.62
CA ILE A 340 13.53 10.51 23.22
C ILE A 340 12.56 11.27 24.11
N THR A 341 12.73 11.16 25.42
CA THR A 341 11.81 11.78 26.38
C THR A 341 11.91 13.30 26.33
N HIS A 342 13.13 13.83 26.29
CA HIS A 342 13.34 15.27 26.28
C HIS A 342 12.81 15.90 24.98
N ALA A 343 13.14 15.32 23.83
CA ALA A 343 12.65 15.77 22.52
C ALA A 343 11.13 15.79 22.44
N PHE A 344 10.49 14.75 22.99
CA PHE A 344 9.03 14.65 22.99
C PHE A 344 8.39 15.69 23.92
N ILE A 345 8.94 15.88 25.13
CA ILE A 345 8.44 16.87 26.09
C ILE A 345 8.53 18.28 25.51
N THR A 346 9.71 18.68 25.01
CA THR A 346 9.99 20.09 24.68
C THR A 346 9.60 20.49 23.26
N TYR A 347 9.64 19.57 22.29
CA TYR A 347 9.43 19.88 20.87
C TYR A 347 8.45 18.94 20.17
N LYS A 348 7.82 18.01 20.90
CA LYS A 348 6.89 17.00 20.35
C LYS A 348 7.49 16.15 19.22
N VAL A 349 8.81 15.89 19.28
CA VAL A 349 9.49 15.01 18.33
C VAL A 349 9.63 13.62 18.94
N PHE A 350 9.20 12.60 18.20
CA PHE A 350 9.29 11.21 18.61
C PHE A 350 9.71 10.31 17.43
N PRO A 351 10.61 9.35 17.64
CA PRO A 351 11.03 8.42 16.60
C PRO A 351 9.91 7.42 16.23
N LEU A 352 9.15 7.72 15.16
CA LEU A 352 8.07 6.84 14.67
C LEU A 352 8.54 5.48 14.10
N ALA A 353 9.85 5.25 14.04
CA ALA A 353 10.43 3.95 13.71
C ALA A 353 10.24 2.91 14.83
N PHE A 354 9.96 3.33 16.06
CA PHE A 354 9.45 2.40 17.07
C PHE A 354 8.01 2.05 16.72
N SER A 355 7.71 0.76 16.61
CA SER A 355 6.33 0.34 16.43
C SER A 355 5.50 0.67 17.68
N LYS A 356 4.22 0.99 17.48
CA LYS A 356 3.27 1.19 18.59
C LYS A 356 3.26 0.01 19.56
N ALA A 357 3.26 -1.21 19.03
CA ALA A 357 3.23 -2.44 19.83
C ALA A 357 4.50 -2.59 20.70
N THR A 358 5.65 -2.30 20.10
CA THR A 358 6.95 -2.33 20.76
C THR A 358 7.04 -1.27 21.86
N LEU A 359 6.59 -0.04 21.61
CA LEU A 359 6.55 1.01 22.63
C LEU A 359 5.63 0.64 23.79
N LYS A 360 4.43 0.11 23.52
CA LYS A 360 3.53 -0.39 24.56
C LYS A 360 4.24 -1.43 25.43
N HIS A 361 4.94 -2.38 24.83
CA HIS A 361 5.69 -3.38 25.57
C HIS A 361 6.80 -2.78 26.44
N PHE A 362 7.60 -1.86 25.88
CA PHE A 362 8.69 -1.20 26.60
C PHE A 362 8.21 -0.47 27.85
N LEU A 363 7.00 0.08 27.80
CA LEU A 363 6.39 0.80 28.90
C LEU A 363 5.62 -0.12 29.86
N GLY A 364 5.75 -1.44 29.74
CA GLY A 364 5.15 -2.43 30.64
C GLY A 364 3.71 -2.81 30.30
N PHE A 365 3.21 -2.46 29.13
CA PHE A 365 1.90 -2.88 28.64
C PHE A 365 2.01 -4.15 27.78
N ASN A 366 0.90 -4.87 27.62
CA ASN A 366 0.87 -6.10 26.83
C ASN A 366 0.24 -5.83 25.46
N PRO A 367 1.03 -5.66 24.38
CA PRO A 367 0.47 -5.58 23.03
C PRO A 367 -0.17 -6.91 22.65
N THR A 368 -1.23 -6.83 21.83
CA THR A 368 -1.88 -8.02 21.28
C THR A 368 -1.00 -8.69 20.22
N ASN A 369 -1.23 -9.98 19.97
CA ASN A 369 -0.58 -10.71 18.89
C ASN A 369 -0.82 -10.05 17.52
N VAL A 370 -2.01 -9.49 17.29
CA VAL A 370 -2.34 -8.77 16.05
C VAL A 370 -1.49 -7.51 15.89
N GLU A 371 -1.34 -6.70 16.95
CA GLU A 371 -0.49 -5.52 16.93
C GLU A 371 0.99 -5.87 16.69
N LEU A 372 1.49 -6.92 17.34
CA LEU A 372 2.86 -7.40 17.14
C LEU A 372 3.08 -7.93 15.73
N ARG A 373 2.15 -8.71 15.19
CA ARG A 373 2.21 -9.26 13.83
C ARG A 373 2.24 -8.15 12.78
N ASN A 374 1.34 -7.18 12.90
CA ASN A 374 1.32 -6.03 12.00
C ASN A 374 2.63 -5.24 12.08
N SER A 375 3.17 -5.06 13.29
CA SER A 375 4.46 -4.42 13.48
C SER A 375 5.61 -5.22 12.88
N PHE A 376 5.55 -6.56 12.95
CA PHE A 376 6.55 -7.44 12.37
C PHE A 376 6.58 -7.36 10.85
N PHE A 377 5.42 -7.22 10.21
CA PHE A 377 5.37 -6.97 8.76
C PHE A 377 6.12 -5.70 8.37
N PHE A 378 5.94 -4.59 9.09
CA PHE A 378 6.69 -3.36 8.84
C PHE A 378 8.16 -3.41 9.28
N PHE A 379 8.55 -4.40 10.08
CA PHE A 379 9.95 -4.70 10.38
C PHE A 379 10.63 -5.43 9.21
N LEU A 380 9.91 -6.31 8.52
CA LEU A 380 10.45 -7.04 7.36
C LEU A 380 10.61 -6.12 6.13
N PRO A 381 11.62 -6.39 5.27
CA PRO A 381 11.68 -5.87 3.91
C PRO A 381 10.39 -6.15 3.12
N ASP A 382 10.04 -5.29 2.17
CA ASP A 382 8.76 -5.40 1.44
C ASP A 382 8.61 -6.72 0.66
N ASN A 383 9.71 -7.27 0.13
CA ASN A 383 9.72 -8.57 -0.56
C ASN A 383 9.43 -9.74 0.39
N GLU A 384 9.88 -9.66 1.64
CA GLU A 384 9.66 -10.70 2.66
C GLU A 384 8.27 -10.58 3.29
N ARG A 385 7.78 -9.35 3.49
CA ARG A 385 6.41 -9.09 3.99
C ARG A 385 5.36 -9.80 3.13
N GLY A 386 5.50 -9.72 1.81
CA GLY A 386 4.55 -10.33 0.86
C GLY A 386 4.43 -11.86 0.98
N LEU A 387 5.43 -12.54 1.57
CA LEU A 387 5.38 -13.98 1.82
C LEU A 387 4.37 -14.36 2.91
N PHE A 388 4.15 -13.48 3.89
CA PHE A 388 3.22 -13.71 4.99
C PHE A 388 1.82 -13.16 4.73
N GLU A 389 1.69 -12.10 3.93
CA GLU A 389 0.40 -11.48 3.61
C GLU A 389 -0.42 -12.27 2.58
N GLY A 390 0.15 -13.33 1.98
CA GLY A 390 -0.53 -14.17 0.99
C GLY A 390 -0.75 -13.47 -0.36
N THR A 391 -0.01 -12.39 -0.61
CA THR A 391 -0.02 -11.65 -1.87
C THR A 391 0.83 -12.32 -2.96
N ALA A 392 1.68 -13.28 -2.55
CA ALA A 392 2.52 -14.10 -3.42
C ALA A 392 2.07 -15.58 -3.40
N GLU A 393 2.57 -16.38 -4.34
CA GLU A 393 2.49 -17.84 -4.25
C GLU A 393 3.14 -18.31 -2.93
N PHE A 394 2.61 -19.37 -2.31
CA PHE A 394 3.10 -19.84 -1.01
C PHE A 394 4.54 -20.36 -1.15
N ASP A 395 5.51 -19.49 -0.88
CA ASP A 395 6.93 -19.80 -0.86
C ASP A 395 7.32 -20.32 0.52
N GLN A 396 7.26 -21.65 0.66
CA GLN A 396 7.61 -22.31 1.91
C GLN A 396 9.07 -22.08 2.31
N GLN A 397 9.99 -22.00 1.33
CA GLN A 397 11.42 -21.88 1.62
C GLN A 397 11.76 -20.47 2.11
N GLY A 398 11.25 -19.43 1.45
CA GLY A 398 11.44 -18.05 1.91
C GLY A 398 10.89 -17.81 3.32
N ILE A 399 9.75 -18.45 3.66
CA ILE A 399 9.20 -18.39 5.02
C ILE A 399 10.10 -19.13 6.02
N ILE A 400 10.63 -20.31 5.66
CA ILE A 400 11.56 -21.07 6.51
C ILE A 400 12.81 -20.24 6.82
N ASP A 401 13.36 -19.55 5.82
CA ASP A 401 14.56 -18.73 5.99
C ASP A 401 14.33 -17.65 7.05
N ILE A 402 13.21 -16.91 6.97
CA ILE A 402 12.84 -15.87 7.94
C ILE A 402 12.55 -16.45 9.34
N LEU A 403 11.84 -17.58 9.41
CA LEU A 403 11.53 -18.24 10.68
C LEU A 403 12.80 -18.76 11.37
N SER A 404 13.78 -19.22 10.59
CA SER A 404 15.05 -19.71 11.11
C SER A 404 15.85 -18.60 11.81
N GLU A 405 15.84 -17.38 11.27
CA GLU A 405 16.44 -16.21 11.93
C GLU A 405 15.75 -15.87 13.25
N CYS A 406 14.45 -16.14 13.34
CA CYS A 406 13.66 -16.01 14.56
C CYS A 406 13.83 -17.20 15.53
N SER A 407 14.73 -18.15 15.22
CA SER A 407 14.93 -19.42 15.94
C SER A 407 13.68 -20.31 16.00
N ILE A 408 12.89 -20.34 14.92
CA ILE A 408 11.67 -21.13 14.79
C ILE A 408 11.90 -22.18 13.69
N PHE A 409 11.94 -23.46 14.09
CA PHE A 409 12.24 -24.59 13.19
C PHE A 409 11.01 -25.45 12.84
N LYS A 410 9.80 -24.99 13.19
CA LYS A 410 8.54 -25.69 12.85
C LYS A 410 8.19 -25.41 11.39
N MET A 411 7.94 -26.46 10.62
CA MET A 411 7.62 -26.35 9.19
C MET A 411 6.36 -25.49 8.94
N PRO A 412 6.46 -24.42 8.13
CA PRO A 412 5.32 -23.57 7.83
C PRO A 412 4.36 -24.26 6.87
N THR A 413 3.08 -24.14 7.17
CA THR A 413 1.93 -24.57 6.37
C THR A 413 0.87 -23.48 6.43
N LEU A 414 -0.06 -23.43 5.48
CA LEU A 414 -1.16 -22.45 5.50
C LEU A 414 -1.96 -22.47 6.83
N ASN A 415 -2.09 -23.64 7.45
CA ASN A 415 -2.86 -23.80 8.69
C ASN A 415 -2.15 -23.29 9.94
N ASN A 416 -0.80 -23.22 9.93
CA ASN A 416 -0.02 -22.82 11.10
C ASN A 416 0.72 -21.49 10.91
N LEU A 417 0.69 -20.90 9.72
CA LEU A 417 1.48 -19.71 9.39
C LEU A 417 1.21 -18.55 10.35
N ILE A 418 -0.06 -18.26 10.66
CA ILE A 418 -0.46 -17.21 11.60
C ILE A 418 0.20 -17.43 12.98
N GLU A 419 0.15 -18.66 13.50
CA GLU A 419 0.77 -19.01 14.79
C GLU A 419 2.30 -18.82 14.74
N LEU A 420 2.94 -19.23 13.64
CA LEU A 420 4.39 -19.07 13.46
C LEU A 420 4.80 -17.61 13.33
N THR A 421 4.01 -16.80 12.61
CA THR A 421 4.24 -15.35 12.49
C THR A 421 4.08 -14.65 13.84
N ASP A 422 3.11 -15.05 14.67
CA ASP A 422 2.98 -14.51 16.03
C ASP A 422 4.22 -14.81 16.89
N LYS A 423 4.72 -16.04 16.80
CA LYS A 423 5.95 -16.44 17.49
C LYS A 423 7.15 -15.67 16.96
N ALA A 424 7.27 -15.48 15.64
CA ALA A 424 8.33 -14.72 15.01
C ALA A 424 8.30 -13.24 15.43
N ALA A 425 7.12 -12.62 15.40
CA ALA A 425 6.91 -11.25 15.85
C ALA A 425 7.33 -11.06 17.31
N CYS A 426 6.92 -11.96 18.21
CA CYS A 426 7.33 -11.92 19.61
C CYS A 426 8.84 -12.17 19.79
N ALA A 427 9.42 -13.16 19.09
CA ALA A 427 10.84 -13.44 19.16
C ALA A 427 11.68 -12.22 18.74
N THR A 428 11.30 -11.57 17.64
CA THR A 428 12.05 -10.49 17.02
C THR A 428 11.82 -9.13 17.67
N LEU A 429 10.57 -8.74 17.93
CA LEU A 429 10.26 -7.39 18.41
C LEU A 429 10.30 -7.25 19.93
N ILE A 430 10.27 -8.37 20.65
CA ILE A 430 10.15 -8.39 22.11
C ILE A 430 11.36 -9.07 22.75
N LYS A 431 11.59 -10.35 22.44
CA LYS A 431 12.61 -11.14 23.14
C LYS A 431 14.03 -10.76 22.74
N LYS A 432 14.29 -10.62 21.43
CA LYS A 432 15.61 -10.33 20.88
C LYS A 432 16.20 -9.00 21.40
N PRO A 433 15.48 -7.87 21.39
CA PRO A 433 16.04 -6.59 21.82
C PRO A 433 15.83 -6.30 23.33
N ALA A 434 15.39 -7.26 24.14
CA ALA A 434 14.90 -7.02 25.50
C ALA A 434 15.87 -6.22 26.38
N TRP A 435 17.16 -6.57 26.37
CA TRP A 435 18.19 -5.88 27.18
C TRP A 435 18.49 -4.47 26.69
N GLN A 436 18.65 -4.29 25.38
CA GLN A 436 18.85 -2.97 24.78
C GLN A 436 17.67 -2.04 25.06
N CYS A 437 16.45 -2.59 25.02
CA CYS A 437 15.24 -1.83 25.27
C CYS A 437 15.10 -1.46 26.75
N GLN A 438 15.56 -2.32 27.67
CA GLN A 438 15.62 -1.97 29.08
C GLN A 438 16.55 -0.78 29.35
N ALA A 439 17.69 -0.68 28.66
CA ALA A 439 18.58 0.47 28.75
C ALA A 439 17.88 1.76 28.27
N ILE A 440 17.19 1.71 27.12
CA ILE A 440 16.40 2.84 26.59
C ILE A 440 15.31 3.24 27.59
N VAL A 441 14.50 2.30 28.07
CA VAL A 441 13.40 2.56 29.03
C VAL A 441 13.92 3.16 30.33
N SER A 442 15.07 2.70 30.80
CA SER A 442 15.73 3.28 31.98
C SER A 442 16.10 4.74 31.74
N GLY A 443 16.56 5.07 30.53
CA GLY A 443 16.86 6.44 30.11
C GLY A 443 15.63 7.32 29.93
N MET A 444 14.52 6.72 29.47
CA MET A 444 13.26 7.42 29.28
C MET A 444 12.66 7.97 30.58
N GLY A 445 12.97 7.35 31.73
CA GLY A 445 12.69 7.91 33.05
C GLY A 445 11.20 7.96 33.43
N ASN A 446 10.87 8.75 34.45
CA ASN A 446 9.58 8.67 35.13
C ASN A 446 8.39 9.27 34.37
N PHE A 447 8.63 10.14 33.38
CA PHE A 447 7.56 10.76 32.59
C PHE A 447 6.60 9.70 32.03
N TRP A 448 7.14 8.63 31.47
CA TRP A 448 6.36 7.59 30.80
C TRP A 448 5.53 6.71 31.74
N LYS A 449 5.77 6.77 33.05
CA LYS A 449 4.91 6.08 34.05
C LYS A 449 3.52 6.72 34.15
N LEU A 450 3.38 7.97 33.70
CA LEU A 450 2.11 8.71 33.65
C LEU A 450 1.34 8.46 32.34
N VAL A 451 2.00 7.88 31.33
CA VAL A 451 1.44 7.68 29.99
C VAL A 451 0.63 6.39 29.97
N THR A 452 -0.61 6.47 29.49
CA THR A 452 -1.51 5.31 29.38
C THR A 452 -1.43 4.65 28.00
N PRO A 453 -1.92 3.40 27.83
CA PRO A 453 -1.99 2.76 26.52
C PRO A 453 -2.79 3.55 25.49
N LYS A 454 -3.87 4.23 25.93
CA LYS A 454 -4.70 5.07 25.06
C LYS A 454 -3.96 6.30 24.56
N MET A 455 -3.19 6.96 25.43
CA MET A 455 -2.32 8.07 25.02
C MET A 455 -1.28 7.61 23.98
N ILE A 456 -0.76 6.39 24.10
CA ILE A 456 0.13 5.81 23.09
C ILE A 456 -0.63 5.55 21.78
N ASP A 457 -1.83 4.98 21.84
CA ASP A 457 -2.68 4.80 20.65
C ASP A 457 -2.91 6.14 19.94
N SER A 458 -3.35 7.16 20.67
CA SER A 458 -3.58 8.49 20.13
C SER A 458 -2.32 9.17 19.62
N LEU A 459 -1.15 8.98 20.25
CA LEU A 459 0.14 9.47 19.75
C LEU A 459 0.37 9.01 18.31
N TYR A 460 0.23 7.71 18.03
CA TYR A 460 0.45 7.19 16.68
C TYR A 460 -0.71 7.51 15.73
N ASP A 461 -1.95 7.36 16.21
CA ASP A 461 -3.15 7.54 15.39
C ASP A 461 -3.30 8.99 14.92
N VAL A 462 -2.79 9.96 15.69
CA VAL A 462 -2.65 11.36 15.28
C VAL A 462 -1.38 11.57 14.48
N SER A 463 -0.22 11.14 15.00
CA SER A 463 1.07 11.68 14.56
C SER A 463 1.71 11.01 13.36
N VAL A 464 1.31 9.78 13.04
CA VAL A 464 1.86 9.06 11.88
C VAL A 464 1.34 9.69 10.59
N PRO A 465 2.22 10.15 9.69
CA PRO A 465 1.82 10.78 8.44
C PRO A 465 1.13 9.80 7.50
N THR A 466 0.00 10.23 6.95
CA THR A 466 -0.68 9.61 5.82
C THR A 466 -0.92 10.67 4.76
N SER A 467 -1.09 10.25 3.50
CA SER A 467 -1.37 11.19 2.40
C SER A 467 -2.58 12.05 2.72
N SER A 468 -3.65 11.46 3.27
CA SER A 468 -4.85 12.18 3.71
C SER A 468 -4.55 13.24 4.76
N LYS A 469 -3.83 12.90 5.84
CA LYS A 469 -3.49 13.86 6.91
C LYS A 469 -2.63 15.01 6.41
N VAL A 470 -1.61 14.71 5.60
CA VAL A 470 -0.70 15.74 5.06
C VAL A 470 -1.45 16.66 4.10
N LEU A 471 -2.33 16.12 3.25
CA LEU A 471 -3.18 16.92 2.36
C LEU A 471 -4.13 17.83 3.14
N ASN A 472 -4.75 17.32 4.21
CA ASN A 472 -5.66 18.10 5.05
C ASN A 472 -4.95 19.21 5.84
N ALA A 473 -3.65 19.08 6.07
CA ALA A 473 -2.84 20.11 6.70
C ALA A 473 -2.40 21.21 5.72
N LEU A 474 -2.55 21.04 4.41
CA LEU A 474 -2.15 22.06 3.44
C LEU A 474 -3.10 23.27 3.50
N ASP A 475 -2.53 24.45 3.71
CA ASP A 475 -3.17 25.73 3.51
C ASP A 475 -2.62 26.36 2.24
N VAL A 476 -3.40 26.29 1.16
CA VAL A 476 -3.00 26.69 -0.19
C VAL A 476 -3.89 27.83 -0.67
N GLU A 477 -3.27 28.99 -0.92
CA GLU A 477 -3.96 30.14 -1.52
C GLU A 477 -3.63 30.22 -3.02
N GLU A 478 -4.53 29.72 -3.86
CA GLU A 478 -4.36 29.66 -5.31
C GLU A 478 -4.75 30.99 -5.96
N LYS A 479 -3.77 31.75 -6.48
CA LYS A 479 -4.00 33.08 -7.08
C LYS A 479 -4.02 33.08 -8.59
N SER A 480 -3.62 31.97 -9.21
CA SER A 480 -3.47 31.86 -10.66
C SER A 480 -3.76 30.45 -11.17
N ALA A 481 -3.99 30.30 -12.48
CA ALA A 481 -4.11 29.00 -13.12
C ALA A 481 -2.81 28.16 -13.02
N GLN A 482 -1.65 28.81 -12.90
CA GLN A 482 -0.39 28.12 -12.65
C GLN A 482 -0.33 27.56 -11.24
N ASP A 483 -0.80 28.32 -10.25
CA ASP A 483 -0.88 27.90 -8.84
C ASP A 483 -1.75 26.64 -8.75
N GLN A 484 -2.96 26.69 -9.31
CA GLN A 484 -3.89 25.54 -9.38
C GLN A 484 -3.27 24.28 -10.01
N ARG A 485 -2.52 24.47 -11.10
CA ARG A 485 -1.82 23.38 -11.78
C ARG A 485 -0.76 22.75 -10.87
N VAL A 486 0.06 23.57 -10.22
CA VAL A 486 1.12 23.09 -9.31
C VAL A 486 0.51 22.46 -8.06
N THR A 487 -0.58 22.99 -7.50
CA THR A 487 -1.32 22.36 -6.40
C THR A 487 -1.81 20.97 -6.80
N THR A 488 -2.39 20.83 -7.99
CA THR A 488 -2.88 19.54 -8.50
C THR A 488 -1.73 18.52 -8.61
N MET A 489 -0.55 18.96 -9.07
CA MET A 489 0.65 18.14 -9.14
C MET A 489 1.18 17.76 -7.75
N LEU A 490 1.20 18.70 -6.80
CA LEU A 490 1.59 18.46 -5.41
C LEU A 490 0.65 17.46 -4.74
N HIS A 491 -0.66 17.62 -4.90
CA HIS A 491 -1.66 16.68 -4.38
C HIS A 491 -1.45 15.28 -4.95
N ARG A 492 -1.19 15.17 -6.25
CA ARG A 492 -0.88 13.89 -6.89
C ARG A 492 0.41 13.27 -6.34
N TYR A 493 1.44 14.09 -6.07
CA TYR A 493 2.71 13.64 -5.51
C TYR A 493 2.55 13.11 -4.08
N LEU A 494 1.87 13.86 -3.22
CA LEU A 494 1.63 13.44 -1.84
C LEU A 494 0.78 12.16 -1.74
N ARG A 495 -0.16 11.96 -2.66
CA ARG A 495 -0.94 10.70 -2.74
C ARG A 495 -0.12 9.50 -3.18
N SER A 496 0.95 9.68 -3.96
CA SER A 496 1.81 8.59 -4.43
C SER A 496 2.96 8.27 -3.48
N CYS A 497 3.19 9.09 -2.45
CA CYS A 497 4.25 8.89 -1.48
C CYS A 497 3.92 7.75 -0.50
N SER A 498 4.93 6.92 -0.20
CA SER A 498 4.92 5.99 0.92
C SER A 498 4.97 6.74 2.26
N SER A 499 4.68 6.04 3.37
CA SER A 499 4.78 6.63 4.72
C SER A 499 6.20 7.14 5.02
N ILE A 500 7.26 6.47 4.54
CA ILE A 500 8.64 6.94 4.70
C ILE A 500 8.87 8.25 3.94
N GLN A 501 8.41 8.35 2.70
CA GLN A 501 8.55 9.57 1.90
C GLN A 501 7.80 10.74 2.54
N LEU A 502 6.59 10.51 3.05
CA LEU A 502 5.82 11.55 3.75
C LEU A 502 6.54 12.06 5.01
N ARG A 503 7.20 11.19 5.78
CA ARG A 503 8.03 11.59 6.93
C ARG A 503 9.19 12.50 6.52
N LYS A 504 9.92 12.14 5.46
CA LYS A 504 10.99 12.97 4.91
C LYS A 504 10.47 14.34 4.45
N ILE A 505 9.32 14.35 3.77
CA ILE A 505 8.67 15.59 3.32
C ILE A 505 8.30 16.49 4.51
N LEU A 506 7.69 15.93 5.56
CA LEU A 506 7.35 16.71 6.75
C LEU A 506 8.59 17.22 7.45
N ARG A 507 9.67 16.44 7.51
CA ARG A 507 10.92 16.89 8.10
C ARG A 507 11.51 18.05 7.31
N PHE A 508 11.52 17.95 5.98
CA PHE A 508 11.92 19.07 5.12
C PHE A 508 11.07 20.32 5.38
N ILE A 509 9.76 20.19 5.53
CA ILE A 509 8.83 21.33 5.66
C ILE A 509 8.83 21.94 7.07
N SER A 510 8.99 21.14 8.12
CA SER A 510 8.70 21.53 9.52
C SER A 510 9.83 21.26 10.51
N GLY A 511 10.86 20.54 10.07
CA GLY A 511 11.89 19.96 10.94
C GLY A 511 11.46 18.67 11.66
N SER A 512 10.22 18.21 11.52
CA SER A 512 9.70 17.01 12.20
C SER A 512 9.19 15.97 11.21
N GLU A 513 9.41 14.69 11.52
CA GLU A 513 8.81 13.58 10.77
C GLU A 513 7.33 13.31 11.11
N MET A 514 6.79 14.00 12.12
CA MET A 514 5.43 13.81 12.64
C MET A 514 4.47 14.89 12.14
N ILE A 515 3.19 14.54 12.04
CA ILE A 515 2.11 15.51 11.79
C ILE A 515 1.24 15.67 13.04
N LEU A 516 1.20 16.86 13.64
CA LEU A 516 0.42 17.13 14.85
C LEU A 516 -1.03 17.55 14.50
N PRO A 517 -2.02 17.41 15.41
CA PRO A 517 -3.44 17.67 15.11
C PRO A 517 -3.75 19.05 14.52
N ARG A 518 -2.94 20.06 14.88
CA ARG A 518 -3.12 21.47 14.48
C ARG A 518 -2.05 21.94 13.49
N THR A 519 -1.39 21.00 12.82
CA THR A 519 -0.36 21.35 11.84
C THR A 519 -1.01 22.04 10.65
N VAL A 520 -0.53 23.23 10.33
CA VAL A 520 -0.88 23.95 9.11
C VAL A 520 0.39 24.10 8.28
N ILE A 521 0.37 23.57 7.07
CA ILE A 521 1.45 23.64 6.09
C ILE A 521 1.06 24.70 5.08
N LYS A 522 1.62 25.89 5.23
CA LYS A 522 1.33 26.98 4.28
C LYS A 522 2.10 26.75 2.99
N VAL A 523 1.39 26.72 1.85
CA VAL A 523 2.00 26.59 0.53
C VAL A 523 2.02 27.96 -0.16
N ILE A 524 3.20 28.39 -0.56
CA ILE A 524 3.42 29.67 -1.26
C ILE A 524 3.97 29.38 -2.65
N PHE A 525 3.39 30.02 -3.66
CA PHE A 525 3.89 29.95 -5.03
C PHE A 525 4.71 31.18 -5.39
N GLU A 526 5.86 30.96 -5.99
CA GLU A 526 6.79 32.02 -6.43
C GLU A 526 7.29 31.76 -7.85
N ASN A 527 7.74 32.84 -8.51
CA ASN A 527 8.46 32.70 -9.76
C ASN A 527 9.94 32.51 -9.46
N GLN A 528 10.51 31.39 -9.91
CA GLN A 528 11.94 31.12 -9.82
C GLN A 528 12.59 31.13 -11.21
N PRO A 529 13.89 31.45 -11.33
CA PRO A 529 14.61 31.31 -12.59
C PRO A 529 14.54 29.85 -13.10
N PRO A 530 14.38 29.60 -14.42
CA PRO A 530 14.20 28.24 -14.95
C PRO A 530 15.32 27.25 -14.58
N LEU A 531 16.56 27.75 -14.47
CA LEU A 531 17.73 26.94 -14.10
C LEU A 531 17.87 26.68 -12.59
N HIS A 532 17.04 27.33 -11.76
CA HIS A 532 17.11 27.28 -10.31
C HIS A 532 15.77 26.93 -9.66
N ILE A 533 14.91 26.18 -10.37
CA ILE A 533 13.64 25.69 -9.82
C ILE A 533 13.94 24.71 -8.68
N ARG A 534 13.52 25.07 -7.47
CA ARG A 534 13.67 24.26 -6.28
C ARG A 534 12.60 24.53 -5.23
N PRO A 535 12.14 23.50 -4.50
CA PRO A 535 11.38 23.71 -3.29
C PRO A 535 12.24 24.46 -2.28
N ARG A 536 11.64 25.41 -1.57
CA ARG A 536 12.25 26.04 -0.39
C ARG A 536 11.30 25.89 0.80
N THR A 537 11.85 26.01 1.99
CA THR A 537 11.08 25.88 3.22
C THR A 537 11.51 26.90 4.26
N GLN A 538 10.58 27.25 5.14
CA GLN A 538 10.85 27.93 6.40
C GLN A 538 10.31 27.04 7.52
N THR A 539 11.16 26.17 8.06
CA THR A 539 10.77 25.11 9.01
C THR A 539 10.14 25.64 10.29
N CYS A 540 10.60 26.80 10.77
CA CYS A 540 10.05 27.47 11.95
C CYS A 540 8.58 27.90 11.76
N PHE A 541 8.15 28.13 10.52
CA PHE A 541 6.79 28.57 10.18
C PHE A 541 5.99 27.53 9.40
N THR A 542 6.55 26.33 9.16
CA THR A 542 5.93 25.25 8.38
C THR A 542 5.46 25.75 7.01
N ILE A 543 6.34 26.46 6.30
CA ILE A 543 6.05 27.02 4.97
C ILE A 543 6.76 26.18 3.91
N LEU A 544 6.02 25.77 2.88
CA LEU A 544 6.55 25.18 1.65
C LEU A 544 6.42 26.19 0.51
N ILE A 545 7.53 26.53 -0.12
CA ILE A 545 7.59 27.45 -1.26
C ILE A 545 7.87 26.65 -2.53
N LEU A 546 6.98 26.75 -3.52
CA LEU A 546 7.09 26.05 -4.81
C LEU A 546 7.14 27.02 -5.98
N ALA A 547 7.85 26.63 -7.03
CA ALA A 547 7.90 27.39 -8.28
C ALA A 547 6.59 27.26 -9.08
N ARG A 548 6.10 28.35 -9.66
CA ARG A 548 4.98 28.32 -10.63
C ARG A 548 5.35 27.64 -11.95
N GLN A 549 6.65 27.56 -12.24
CA GLN A 549 7.18 27.14 -13.53
C GLN A 549 7.34 25.62 -13.69
N TYR A 550 6.87 24.80 -12.74
CA TYR A 550 6.78 23.36 -13.00
C TYR A 550 5.88 23.11 -14.23
N THR A 551 6.45 22.41 -15.21
CA THR A 551 5.87 22.18 -16.53
C THR A 551 4.83 21.06 -16.49
N ASP A 552 5.15 20.00 -15.76
CA ASP A 552 4.38 18.77 -15.66
C ASP A 552 4.63 18.06 -14.32
N PHE A 553 3.85 17.01 -14.06
CA PHE A 553 3.94 16.24 -12.83
C PHE A 553 5.32 15.58 -12.63
N PHE A 554 5.98 15.12 -13.70
CA PHE A 554 7.27 14.44 -13.59
C PHE A 554 8.39 15.41 -13.27
N HIS A 555 8.34 16.64 -13.80
CA HIS A 555 9.25 17.70 -13.44
C HIS A 555 9.15 18.04 -11.94
N LEU A 556 7.93 18.23 -11.42
CA LEU A 556 7.72 18.46 -9.98
C LEU A 556 8.18 17.27 -9.13
N LYS A 557 7.79 16.05 -9.51
CA LYS A 557 8.14 14.83 -8.78
C LYS A 557 9.65 14.64 -8.70
N THR A 558 10.35 14.70 -9.84
CA THR A 558 11.81 14.51 -9.89
C THR A 558 12.54 15.57 -9.07
N ASN A 559 12.08 16.82 -9.14
CA ASN A 559 12.66 17.90 -8.37
C ASN A 559 12.43 17.69 -6.87
N LEU A 560 11.21 17.42 -6.42
CA LEU A 560 10.94 17.12 -5.00
C LEU A 560 11.72 15.90 -4.52
N ASP A 561 11.71 14.78 -5.26
CA ASP A 561 12.45 13.58 -4.88
C ASP A 561 13.96 13.83 -4.74
N PHE A 562 14.54 14.71 -5.56
CA PHE A 562 15.94 15.11 -5.42
C PHE A 562 16.20 15.78 -4.06
N TYR A 563 15.43 16.82 -3.70
CA TYR A 563 15.63 17.57 -2.45
C TYR A 563 15.24 16.77 -1.20
N MET A 564 14.28 15.85 -1.32
CA MET A 564 13.81 15.04 -0.18
C MET A 564 14.72 13.84 0.12
N ASN A 565 15.57 13.43 -0.83
CA ASN A 565 16.46 12.27 -0.66
C ASN A 565 17.94 12.64 -0.46
N HIS A 566 18.31 13.90 -0.59
CA HIS A 566 19.67 14.38 -0.34
C HIS A 566 19.69 15.27 0.89
N ASN A 567 20.77 15.20 1.67
CA ASN A 567 20.95 16.07 2.83
C ASN A 567 21.05 17.53 2.37
N MET A 568 20.39 18.45 3.08
CA MET A 568 20.40 19.90 2.78
C MET A 568 21.82 20.46 2.60
N THR A 569 22.80 19.97 3.36
CA THR A 569 24.22 20.33 3.24
C THR A 569 24.86 19.85 1.93
N GLU A 570 24.50 18.67 1.42
CA GLU A 570 24.96 18.18 0.11
C GLU A 570 24.30 18.96 -1.01
N VAL A 571 23.01 19.27 -0.86
CA VAL A 571 22.25 20.08 -1.79
C VAL A 571 22.86 21.48 -1.92
N MET A 572 23.24 22.13 -0.83
CA MET A 572 23.89 23.45 -0.87
C MET A 572 25.27 23.40 -1.55
N LYS A 573 26.09 22.37 -1.28
CA LYS A 573 27.40 22.18 -1.93
C LYS A 573 27.33 21.97 -3.45
N VAL A 574 26.22 21.44 -3.97
CA VAL A 574 26.00 21.27 -5.42
C VAL A 574 25.73 22.61 -6.13
N PHE A 575 25.29 23.65 -5.41
CA PHE A 575 24.94 24.95 -6.01
C PHE A 575 25.99 26.05 -5.82
N ASP A 576 27.02 25.80 -4.99
CA ASP A 576 28.19 26.68 -4.86
C ASP A 576 29.31 26.35 -5.86
N ASN A 577 29.10 25.34 -6.72
CA ASN A 577 29.92 25.03 -7.91
C ASN A 577 29.08 25.20 -9.18
#